data_AF-A0A920I7I1-F1
#
_entry.id   AF-A0A920I7I1-F1
#
_cell.length_a   1.000
_cell.length_b   1.000
_cell.length_c   1.000
_cell.angle_alpha   90.00
_cell.angle_beta   90.00
_cell.angle_gamma   90.00
#
_symmetry.space_group_name_H-M   'P 1'
#
loop_
_entity.id
_entity.type
_entity.pdbx_description
1 polymer ?
#
loop_
_entity_poly.entity_id
_entity_poly.type
_entity_poly.pdbx_seq_one_letter_code
_entity_poly.pdbx_strand_id
1 'polypeptide(L)'
;MVVDIGGGTTEVAILSLGNIVYAHSVRVGGDKLDESIIAYMRRTHNLLIGEATAERIKKSIGIARRPEKSTGVKVEVRGRDLVNGVPKEIQISEAQIADALSDPIKQIVDGVKMALEQAPPELAADIVEKGLYSRAVVLY
;
A
#
# COMPACT_ATOMS: atom_id res chain seq x y z
N MET A 1 -12.12 -10.74 11.73
CA MET A 1 -11.53 -10.81 10.37
C MET A 1 -10.06 -10.43 10.45
N VAL A 2 -9.21 -11.08 9.66
CA VAL A 2 -7.77 -10.85 9.58
C VAL A 2 -7.40 -10.39 8.17
N VAL A 3 -6.56 -9.37 8.07
CA VAL A 3 -5.94 -8.91 6.81
C VAL A 3 -4.42 -8.94 7.00
N ASP A 4 -3.73 -9.75 6.21
CA ASP A 4 -2.26 -9.89 6.23
C ASP A 4 -1.68 -9.40 4.90
N ILE A 5 -0.91 -8.31 4.94
CA ILE A 5 -0.29 -7.71 3.75
C ILE A 5 1.17 -8.12 3.71
N GLY A 6 1.49 -9.10 2.85
CA GLY A 6 2.84 -9.57 2.59
C GLY A 6 3.57 -8.78 1.50
N GLY A 7 4.68 -9.34 0.99
CA GLY A 7 5.43 -8.76 -0.14
C GLY A 7 4.68 -8.89 -1.46
N GLY A 8 4.31 -10.12 -1.84
CA GLY A 8 3.64 -10.38 -3.13
C GLY A 8 2.10 -10.42 -3.07
N THR A 9 1.52 -10.72 -1.91
CA THR A 9 0.07 -10.90 -1.76
C THR A 9 -0.48 -10.24 -0.51
N THR A 10 -1.79 -10.00 -0.51
CA THR A 10 -2.58 -9.65 0.66
C THR A 10 -3.60 -10.75 0.88
N GLU A 11 -3.58 -11.36 2.05
CA GLU A 11 -4.51 -12.40 2.46
C GLU A 11 -5.60 -11.80 3.34
N VAL A 12 -6.86 -12.10 3.01
CA VAL A 12 -8.03 -11.68 3.78
C VAL A 12 -8.76 -12.92 4.24
N ALA A 13 -8.96 -13.07 5.55
CA ALA A 13 -9.61 -14.25 6.13
C ALA A 13 -10.65 -13.88 7.21
N ILE A 14 -11.76 -14.61 7.20
CA ILE A 14 -12.78 -14.59 8.25
C ILE A 14 -12.67 -15.90 9.02
N LEU A 15 -12.44 -15.80 10.33
CA LEU A 15 -12.25 -16.93 11.22
C LEU A 15 -13.43 -17.02 12.19
N SER A 16 -13.90 -18.23 12.45
CA SER A 16 -14.89 -18.50 13.51
C SER A 16 -14.64 -19.90 14.10
N LEU A 17 -14.68 -20.00 15.44
CA LEU A 17 -14.52 -21.26 16.18
C LEU A 17 -13.30 -22.10 15.72
N GLY A 18 -12.17 -21.44 15.47
CA GLY A 18 -10.92 -22.09 15.03
C GLY A 18 -10.88 -22.52 13.56
N ASN A 19 -11.93 -22.24 12.78
CA ASN A 19 -12.02 -22.57 11.35
C ASN A 19 -11.98 -21.31 10.48
N ILE A 20 -11.49 -21.47 9.24
CA ILE A 20 -11.59 -20.45 8.19
C ILE A 20 -12.97 -20.56 7.55
N VAL A 21 -13.77 -19.52 7.71
CA VAL A 21 -15.13 -19.42 7.13
C VAL A 21 -15.05 -18.86 5.72
N TYR A 22 -14.16 -17.89 5.50
CA TYR A 22 -13.89 -17.33 4.19
C TYR A 22 -12.42 -16.94 4.10
N ALA A 23 -11.81 -17.13 2.92
CA ALA A 23 -10.47 -16.64 2.62
C ALA A 23 -10.39 -16.17 1.16
N HIS A 24 -9.66 -15.08 0.95
CA HIS A 24 -9.40 -14.51 -0.35
C HIS A 24 -7.98 -13.95 -0.41
N SER A 25 -7.27 -14.22 -1.50
CA SER A 25 -5.91 -13.72 -1.76
C SER A 25 -5.94 -12.71 -2.89
N VAL A 26 -5.41 -11.52 -2.64
CA VAL A 26 -5.17 -10.48 -3.63
C VAL A 26 -3.70 -10.51 -4.01
N ARG A 27 -3.38 -10.56 -5.30
CA ARG A 27 -2.00 -10.52 -5.82
C ARG A 27 -1.40 -9.11 -5.81
N VAL A 28 -1.50 -8.46 -4.66
CA VAL A 28 -0.98 -7.12 -4.37
C VAL A 28 -0.42 -7.14 -2.95
N GLY A 29 0.84 -6.75 -2.80
CA GLY A 29 1.51 -6.57 -1.51
C GLY A 29 2.57 -5.49 -1.60
N GLY A 30 3.54 -5.54 -0.70
CA GLY A 30 4.69 -4.63 -0.63
C GLY A 30 5.42 -4.41 -1.96
N ASP A 31 5.60 -5.45 -2.78
CA ASP A 31 6.34 -5.40 -4.04
C ASP A 31 5.60 -4.52 -5.05
N LYS A 32 4.27 -4.63 -5.09
CA LYS A 32 3.44 -3.83 -5.98
C LYS A 32 3.40 -2.35 -5.57
N LEU A 33 3.51 -2.08 -4.26
CA LEU A 33 3.66 -0.72 -3.75
C LEU A 33 4.98 -0.11 -4.21
N ASP A 34 6.09 -0.87 -4.17
CA ASP A 34 7.40 -0.40 -4.64
C ASP A 34 7.39 -0.14 -6.15
N GLU A 35 6.85 -1.07 -6.94
CA GLU A 35 6.67 -0.89 -8.38
C GLU A 35 5.90 0.40 -8.70
N SER A 36 4.84 0.68 -7.94
CA SER A 36 4.01 1.87 -8.17
C SER A 36 4.76 3.17 -7.85
N ILE A 37 5.60 3.18 -6.81
CA ILE A 37 6.50 4.29 -6.50
C ILE A 37 7.53 4.48 -7.61
N ILE A 38 8.19 3.42 -8.08
CA ILE A 38 9.16 3.50 -9.19
C ILE A 38 8.49 4.07 -10.44
N ALA A 39 7.30 3.57 -10.78
CA ALA A 39 6.54 4.03 -11.93
C ALA A 39 6.13 5.51 -11.78
N TYR A 40 5.76 5.95 -10.58
CA TYR A 40 5.46 7.36 -10.29
C TYR A 40 6.69 8.25 -10.49
N MET A 41 7.85 7.87 -9.96
CA MET A 41 9.08 8.64 -10.09
C MET A 41 9.52 8.77 -11.54
N ARG A 42 9.39 7.68 -12.30
CA ARG A 42 9.67 7.67 -13.74
C ARG A 42 8.75 8.60 -14.52
N ARG A 43 7.42 8.52 -14.31
CA ARG A 43 6.42 9.27 -15.11
C ARG A 43 6.33 10.75 -14.74
N THR A 44 6.47 11.08 -13.45
CA THR A 44 6.23 12.44 -12.93
C THR A 44 7.50 13.26 -12.85
N HIS A 45 8.66 12.62 -12.59
CA HIS A 45 9.92 13.32 -12.34
C HIS A 45 11.02 13.02 -13.35
N ASN A 46 10.76 12.13 -14.33
CA ASN A 46 11.78 11.58 -15.21
C ASN A 46 12.99 11.03 -14.44
N LEU A 47 12.73 10.46 -13.25
CA LEU A 47 13.77 9.94 -12.37
C LEU A 47 13.66 8.42 -12.28
N LEU A 48 14.73 7.73 -12.69
CA LEU A 48 14.86 6.30 -12.49
C LEU A 48 15.44 6.02 -11.11
N ILE A 49 14.72 5.22 -10.33
CA ILE A 49 15.15 4.71 -9.03
C ILE A 49 15.04 3.18 -9.00
N GLY A 50 15.83 2.54 -8.14
CA GLY A 50 15.75 1.10 -7.90
C GLY A 50 14.78 0.73 -6.77
N GLU A 51 14.50 -0.56 -6.66
CA GLU A 51 13.58 -1.14 -5.67
C GLU A 51 13.93 -0.78 -4.22
N ALA A 52 15.21 -0.90 -3.82
CA ALA A 52 15.65 -0.52 -2.48
C ALA A 52 15.38 0.95 -2.14
N THR A 53 15.42 1.85 -3.14
CA THR A 53 15.08 3.26 -2.94
C THR A 53 13.58 3.45 -2.82
N ALA A 54 12.79 2.76 -3.64
CA ALA A 54 11.33 2.76 -3.54
C ALA A 54 10.86 2.22 -2.17
N GLU A 55 11.44 1.13 -1.69
CA GLU A 55 11.11 0.55 -0.39
C GLU A 55 11.48 1.50 0.76
N ARG A 56 12.63 2.20 0.67
CA ARG A 56 13.00 3.23 1.64
C ARG A 56 11.98 4.36 1.66
N ILE A 57 11.56 4.86 0.49
CA ILE A 57 10.53 5.91 0.38
C ILE A 57 9.22 5.43 1.01
N LYS A 58 8.80 4.22 0.64
CA LYS A 58 7.60 3.55 1.15
C LYS A 58 7.59 3.48 2.68
N LYS A 59 8.70 3.08 3.30
CA LYS A 59 8.81 2.99 4.77
C LYS A 59 8.95 4.35 5.46
N SER A 60 9.47 5.36 4.76
CA SER A 60 9.77 6.66 5.35
C SER A 60 8.58 7.63 5.33
N ILE A 61 7.85 7.67 4.21
CA ILE A 61 6.73 8.62 3.97
C ILE A 61 5.56 7.97 3.22
N GLY A 62 5.47 6.63 3.23
CA GLY A 62 4.33 5.91 2.68
C GLY A 62 3.07 6.25 3.47
N ILE A 63 2.00 6.63 2.77
CA ILE A 63 0.71 6.94 3.38
C ILE A 63 -0.41 6.42 2.49
N ALA A 64 -1.44 5.84 3.12
CA ALA A 64 -2.54 5.22 2.39
C ALA A 64 -3.57 6.19 1.83
N ARG A 65 -3.66 7.36 2.46
CA ARG A 65 -4.63 8.40 2.12
C ARG A 65 -3.88 9.71 1.98
N ARG A 66 -4.25 10.49 0.97
CA ARG A 66 -3.73 11.85 0.84
C ARG A 66 -4.02 12.64 2.13
N PRO A 67 -3.02 13.27 2.75
CA PRO A 67 -3.25 14.02 3.99
C PRO A 67 -4.04 15.31 3.70
N GLU A 68 -4.96 15.68 4.59
CA GLU A 68 -5.79 16.88 4.45
C GLU A 68 -4.99 18.18 4.59
N LYS A 69 -3.92 18.14 5.39
CA LYS A 69 -2.91 19.19 5.49
C LYS A 69 -1.55 18.56 5.26
N SER A 70 -0.71 19.22 4.47
CA SER A 70 0.68 18.80 4.31
C SER A 70 1.36 18.83 5.68
N THR A 71 1.99 17.73 6.06
CA THR A 71 2.87 17.66 7.24
C THR A 71 4.16 18.48 7.02
N GLY A 72 4.44 18.87 5.78
CA GLY A 72 5.69 19.50 5.38
C GLY A 72 6.86 18.52 5.26
N VAL A 73 6.64 17.24 5.57
CA VAL A 73 7.67 16.19 5.49
C VAL A 73 8.03 15.96 4.02
N LYS A 74 9.33 16.10 3.72
CA LYS A 74 9.90 15.81 2.42
C LYS A 74 11.08 14.88 2.58
N VAL A 75 11.23 13.95 1.65
CA VAL A 75 12.37 13.03 1.59
C VAL A 75 13.20 13.34 0.36
N GLU A 76 14.52 13.40 0.54
CA GLU A 76 15.47 13.48 -0.57
C GLU A 76 15.67 12.11 -1.22
N VAL A 77 15.57 12.11 -2.54
CA VAL A 77 15.66 10.93 -3.37
C VAL A 77 16.65 11.19 -4.48
N ARG A 78 17.65 10.31 -4.55
CA ARG A 78 18.66 10.27 -5.60
C ARG A 78 18.31 9.18 -6.61
N GLY A 79 18.49 9.48 -7.88
CA GLY A 79 18.28 8.55 -8.97
C GLY A 79 19.01 9.00 -10.23
N ARG A 80 18.73 8.33 -11.35
CA ARG A 80 19.24 8.70 -12.66
C ARG A 80 18.21 9.53 -13.40
N ASP A 81 18.58 10.72 -13.83
CA ASP A 81 17.77 11.53 -14.73
C ASP A 81 17.63 10.82 -16.08
N LEU A 82 16.40 10.55 -16.49
CA LEU A 82 16.11 9.88 -17.76
C LEU A 82 16.24 10.81 -18.97
N VAL A 83 16.25 12.13 -18.75
CA VAL A 83 16.45 13.12 -19.82
C VAL A 83 17.94 13.25 -20.15
N ASN A 84 18.75 13.50 -19.11
CA ASN A 84 20.18 13.82 -19.28
C ASN A 84 21.10 12.61 -19.03
N GLY A 85 20.59 11.52 -18.47
CA GLY A 85 21.34 10.30 -18.18
C GLY A 85 22.25 10.37 -16.95
N VAL A 86 22.27 11.48 -16.21
CA VAL A 86 23.17 11.76 -15.07
C VAL A 86 22.48 11.61 -13.71
N PRO A 87 23.23 11.48 -12.59
CA PRO A 87 22.65 11.51 -11.25
C PRO A 87 21.87 12.80 -10.97
N LYS A 88 20.67 12.68 -10.40
CA LYS A 88 19.80 13.79 -10.02
C LYS A 88 19.19 13.53 -8.66
N GLU A 89 19.04 14.60 -7.88
CA GLU A 89 18.43 14.61 -6.55
C GLU A 89 17.16 15.45 -6.58
N ILE A 90 16.08 14.93 -6.01
CA ILE A 90 14.79 15.63 -5.89
C ILE A 90 14.22 15.46 -4.48
N GLN A 91 13.31 16.36 -4.11
CA GLN A 91 12.50 16.21 -2.90
C GLN A 91 11.11 15.70 -3.27
N ILE A 92 10.63 14.70 -2.53
CA ILE A 92 9.28 14.14 -2.67
C ILE A 92 8.48 14.32 -1.38
N SER A 93 7.18 14.49 -1.51
CA SER A 93 6.24 14.67 -0.40
C SER A 93 5.33 13.47 -0.20
N GLU A 94 4.76 13.34 1.01
CA GLU A 94 3.74 12.33 1.34
C GLU A 94 2.55 12.36 0.38
N ALA A 95 2.10 13.54 -0.06
CA ALA A 95 0.98 13.66 -0.99
C ALA A 95 1.28 13.01 -2.35
N GLN A 96 2.52 13.13 -2.84
CA GLN A 96 2.95 12.49 -4.08
C GLN A 96 3.06 10.97 -3.93
N ILE A 97 3.49 10.50 -2.75
CA ILE A 97 3.53 9.07 -2.45
C ILE A 97 2.13 8.49 -2.26
N ALA A 98 1.19 9.23 -1.68
CA ALA A 98 -0.22 8.85 -1.64
C ALA A 98 -0.78 8.65 -3.06
N ASP A 99 -0.48 9.58 -3.98
CA ASP A 99 -0.88 9.48 -5.38
C ASP A 99 -0.20 8.31 -6.10
N ALA A 100 1.03 7.97 -5.72
CA ALA A 100 1.74 6.81 -6.24
C ALA A 100 1.12 5.49 -5.76
N LEU A 101 0.62 5.43 -4.52
CA LEU A 101 0.13 4.21 -3.88
C LEU A 101 -1.39 3.98 -4.06
N SER A 102 -2.12 4.95 -4.62
CA SER A 102 -3.59 4.92 -4.69
C SER A 102 -4.17 3.65 -5.32
N ASP A 103 -3.66 3.25 -6.49
CA ASP A 103 -4.14 2.08 -7.23
C ASP A 103 -3.91 0.75 -6.50
N PRO A 104 -2.69 0.38 -6.04
CA PRO A 104 -2.49 -0.87 -5.30
C PRO A 104 -3.24 -0.87 -3.96
N ILE A 105 -3.36 0.28 -3.29
CA ILE A 105 -4.15 0.37 -2.05
C ILE A 105 -5.64 0.14 -2.33
N LYS A 106 -6.16 0.70 -3.41
CA LYS A 106 -7.55 0.45 -3.83
C LYS A 106 -7.79 -1.05 -4.06
N GLN A 107 -6.87 -1.75 -4.71
CA GLN A 107 -7.00 -3.20 -4.93
C GLN A 107 -7.05 -3.98 -3.61
N ILE A 108 -6.23 -3.61 -2.63
CA ILE A 108 -6.27 -4.20 -1.28
C ILE A 108 -7.63 -3.93 -0.62
N VAL A 109 -8.10 -2.68 -0.66
CA VAL A 109 -9.39 -2.28 -0.08
C VAL A 109 -10.56 -3.01 -0.74
N ASP A 110 -10.54 -3.16 -2.05
CA ASP A 110 -11.59 -3.86 -2.79
C ASP A 110 -11.60 -5.36 -2.43
N GLY A 111 -10.43 -5.99 -2.25
CA GLY A 111 -10.36 -7.37 -1.73
C GLY A 111 -10.92 -7.53 -0.31
N VAL A 112 -10.70 -6.54 0.55
CA VAL A 112 -11.29 -6.49 1.90
C VAL A 112 -12.82 -6.36 1.83
N LYS A 113 -13.34 -5.48 0.96
CA LYS A 113 -14.79 -5.32 0.76
C LYS A 113 -15.44 -6.60 0.24
N MET A 114 -14.82 -7.25 -0.72
CA MET A 114 -15.30 -8.54 -1.24
C MET A 114 -15.42 -9.58 -0.12
N ALA A 115 -14.45 -9.64 0.81
CA ALA A 115 -14.54 -10.56 1.94
C ALA A 115 -15.69 -10.24 2.88
N LEU A 116 -15.95 -8.95 3.14
CA LEU A 116 -17.09 -8.52 3.96
C LEU A 116 -18.44 -8.84 3.31
N GLU A 117 -18.55 -8.73 1.98
CA GLU A 117 -19.76 -9.08 1.24
C GLU A 117 -20.06 -10.59 1.25
N GLN A 118 -19.03 -11.43 1.41
CA GLN A 118 -19.17 -12.88 1.52
C GLN A 118 -19.33 -13.37 2.97
N ALA A 119 -19.26 -12.46 3.95
CA ALA A 119 -19.40 -12.82 5.35
C ALA A 119 -20.85 -13.26 5.66
N PRO A 120 -21.06 -14.42 6.31
CA PRO A 120 -22.36 -14.78 6.85
C PRO A 120 -22.90 -13.67 7.77
N PRO A 121 -24.21 -13.40 7.79
CA PRO A 121 -24.79 -12.32 8.59
C PRO A 121 -24.39 -12.35 10.06
N GLU A 122 -24.32 -13.55 10.67
CA GLU A 122 -23.89 -13.68 12.07
C GLU A 122 -22.44 -13.24 12.31
N LEU A 123 -21.55 -13.41 11.32
CA LEU A 123 -20.15 -12.99 11.42
C LEU A 123 -19.95 -11.54 11.02
N ALA A 124 -20.75 -11.03 10.10
CA ALA A 124 -20.71 -9.64 9.69
C ALA A 124 -21.01 -8.70 10.88
N ALA A 125 -22.03 -9.01 11.68
CA ALA A 125 -22.35 -8.26 12.90
C ALA A 125 -21.18 -8.27 13.90
N ASP A 126 -20.58 -9.44 14.11
CA ASP A 126 -19.41 -9.62 14.99
C ASP A 126 -18.18 -8.81 14.51
N ILE A 127 -17.95 -8.74 13.19
CA ILE A 127 -16.85 -7.96 12.60
C ILE A 127 -17.10 -6.45 12.76
N VAL A 128 -18.34 -5.99 12.62
CA VAL A 128 -18.69 -4.57 12.83
C VAL A 128 -18.45 -4.17 14.28
N GLU A 129 -18.77 -5.03 15.26
CA GLU A 129 -18.58 -4.74 16.68
C GLU A 129 -17.12 -4.83 17.12
N LYS A 130 -16.40 -5.88 16.71
CA LYS A 130 -15.02 -6.16 17.16
C LYS A 130 -13.95 -5.51 16.28
N GLY A 131 -14.33 -5.05 15.09
CA GLY A 131 -13.42 -4.53 14.08
C GLY A 131 -12.61 -5.62 13.36
N LEU A 132 -11.60 -5.16 12.62
CA LEU A 132 -10.69 -6.01 11.86
C LEU A 132 -9.28 -5.93 12.43
N TYR A 133 -8.61 -7.08 12.50
CA TYR A 133 -7.19 -7.14 12.81
C TYR A 133 -6.41 -7.06 11.49
N SER A 134 -5.55 -6.05 11.37
CA SER A 134 -4.67 -5.91 10.19
C SER A 134 -3.21 -5.94 10.62
N ARG A 135 -2.41 -6.69 9.87
CA ARG A 135 -0.95 -6.61 9.92
C ARG A 135 -0.50 -6.08 8.56
N ALA A 136 -0.15 -4.80 8.54
CA ALA A 136 0.40 -4.15 7.36
C ALA A 136 1.91 -3.98 7.53
N VAL A 137 2.69 -4.29 6.49
CA VAL A 137 4.13 -4.03 6.49
C VAL A 137 4.44 -2.52 6.33
N VAL A 138 3.45 -1.68 6.00
CA VAL A 138 3.72 -0.34 5.45
C VAL A 138 2.76 0.79 5.85
N LEU A 139 1.58 0.52 6.41
CA LEU A 139 0.58 1.58 6.62
C LEU A 139 0.31 1.74 8.12
N TYR A 140 1.01 2.69 8.75
CA TYR A 140 0.68 3.23 10.07
C TYR A 140 0.15 4.65 9.92
#